data_AF-A0A9X3SYN4-F1
#
_entry.id   AF-A0A9X3SYN4-F1
#
_cell.length_a   1.000
_cell.length_b   1.000
_cell.length_c   1.000
_cell.angle_alpha   90.00
_cell.angle_beta   90.00
_cell.angle_gamma   90.00
#
_symmetry.space_group_name_H-M   'P 1'
#
loop_
_entity.id
_entity.type
_entity.pdbx_description
1 polymer ?
#
loop_
_entity_poly.entity_id
_entity_poly.type
_entity_poly.pdbx_seq_one_letter_code
_entity_poly.pdbx_strand_id
1 'polypeptide(L)'
;MTTRLTVTTAVIVAALSMLAFGAWSWLDPDGFAVWAGWPNHVHFLHDAGAFQMGIGMMMIWALWWRDAVAVVLAGFVFTNTFHAYNHAMDLDMGGHASDPWLLLALSAIAAVGLALRLRVLRHRTADESADEEAAA
;
A
#
# COMPACT_ATOMS: atom_id res chain seq x y z
N MET A 1 -9.99 25.56 11.01
CA MET A 1 -8.62 25.06 11.28
C MET A 1 -8.65 23.77 12.11
N THR A 2 -9.45 23.70 13.19
CA THR A 2 -9.57 22.53 14.08
C THR A 2 -9.97 21.23 13.37
N THR A 3 -11.00 21.24 12.51
CA THR A 3 -11.50 20.02 11.82
C THR A 3 -10.45 19.38 10.91
N ARG A 4 -9.72 20.19 10.13
CA ARG A 4 -8.65 19.68 9.24
C ARG A 4 -7.55 19.00 10.06
N LEU A 5 -7.14 19.64 11.16
CA LEU A 5 -6.12 19.10 12.05
C LEU A 5 -6.61 17.79 12.70
N THR A 6 -7.85 17.74 13.20
CA THR A 6 -8.45 16.51 13.75
C THR A 6 -8.46 15.36 12.75
N VAL A 7 -8.87 15.61 11.50
CA VAL A 7 -8.88 14.58 10.44
C VAL A 7 -7.46 14.12 10.13
N THR A 8 -6.51 15.04 9.95
CA THR A 8 -5.11 14.67 9.70
C THR A 8 -4.52 13.86 10.85
N THR A 9 -4.76 14.25 12.10
CA THR A 9 -4.32 13.49 13.28
C THR A 9 -4.93 12.09 13.30
N ALA A 10 -6.24 11.96 13.03
CA ALA A 10 -6.90 10.65 12.97
C ALA A 10 -6.27 9.75 11.89
N VAL A 11 -6.00 10.30 10.70
CA VAL A 11 -5.32 9.57 9.62
C VAL A 11 -3.94 9.12 10.05
N ILE A 12 -3.13 10.01 10.65
CA ILE A 12 -1.77 9.66 11.09
C ILE A 12 -1.80 8.57 12.16
N VAL A 13 -2.65 8.68 13.18
CA VAL A 13 -2.72 7.69 14.26
C VAL A 13 -3.14 6.32 13.73
N ALA A 14 -4.17 6.26 12.90
CA ALA A 14 -4.63 5.01 12.31
C ALA A 14 -3.62 4.43 11.31
N ALA A 15 -2.92 5.27 10.55
CA ALA A 15 -1.85 4.81 9.65
C ALA A 15 -0.68 4.22 10.43
N LEU A 16 -0.23 4.90 11.49
CA LEU A 16 0.85 4.41 12.35
C LEU A 16 0.48 3.10 13.06
N SER A 17 -0.77 2.93 13.49
CA SER A 17 -1.21 1.65 14.05
C SER A 17 -1.15 0.53 13.02
N MET A 18 -1.64 0.77 11.79
CA MET A 18 -1.60 -0.21 10.70
C MET A 18 -0.16 -0.58 10.32
N LEU A 19 0.73 0.40 10.22
CA LEU A 19 2.15 0.17 9.93
C LEU A 19 2.84 -0.61 11.05
N ALA A 20 2.59 -0.25 12.32
CA ALA A 20 3.23 -0.90 13.46
C ALA A 20 2.79 -2.36 13.62
N PHE A 21 1.48 -2.63 13.63
CA PHE A 21 0.97 -4.00 13.76
C PHE A 21 1.25 -4.83 12.51
N GLY A 22 1.16 -4.22 11.32
CA GLY A 22 1.47 -4.91 10.08
C GLY A 22 2.94 -5.30 9.96
N ALA A 23 3.85 -4.40 10.36
CA ALA A 23 5.27 -4.72 10.40
C ALA A 23 5.59 -5.79 11.46
N TRP A 24 4.94 -5.75 12.62
CA TRP A 24 5.13 -6.77 13.65
C TRP A 24 4.66 -8.14 13.17
N SER A 25 3.43 -8.25 12.65
CA SER A 25 2.91 -9.53 12.17
C SER A 25 3.70 -10.09 10.98
N TRP A 26 4.36 -9.22 10.20
CA TRP A 26 5.23 -9.62 9.09
C TRP A 26 6.65 -10.03 9.53
N LEU A 27 7.24 -9.35 10.53
CA LEU A 27 8.61 -9.60 10.98
C LEU A 27 8.72 -10.68 12.06
N ASP A 28 7.74 -10.76 12.95
CA ASP A 28 7.68 -11.70 14.08
C ASP A 28 6.23 -12.22 14.26
N PRO A 29 5.79 -13.13 13.35
CA PRO A 29 4.45 -13.73 13.42
C PRO A 29 4.17 -14.41 14.77
N ASP A 30 5.17 -15.10 15.31
CA ASP A 30 5.07 -15.84 16.58
C ASP A 30 4.75 -14.91 17.75
N GLY A 31 5.56 -13.86 17.94
CA GLY A 31 5.34 -12.89 19.01
C GLY A 31 4.03 -12.11 18.84
N PHE A 32 3.69 -11.74 17.60
CA PHE A 32 2.42 -11.09 17.30
C PHE A 32 1.24 -12.00 17.63
N ALA A 33 1.28 -13.29 17.25
CA ALA A 33 0.22 -14.26 17.51
C ALA A 33 -0.01 -14.47 19.02
N VAL A 34 1.08 -14.59 19.79
CA VAL A 34 1.02 -14.68 21.26
C VAL A 34 0.37 -13.44 21.86
N TRP A 35 0.79 -12.24 21.42
CA TRP A 35 0.20 -10.99 21.92
C TRP A 35 -1.27 -10.83 21.52
N ALA A 36 -1.62 -11.20 20.29
CA ALA A 36 -2.99 -11.13 19.78
C ALA A 36 -3.91 -12.21 20.39
N GLY A 37 -3.35 -13.22 21.06
CA GLY A 37 -4.11 -14.34 21.64
C GLY A 37 -4.71 -15.26 20.56
N TRP A 38 -3.98 -15.47 19.45
CA TRP A 38 -4.44 -16.23 18.29
C TRP A 38 -3.44 -17.34 17.90
N PRO A 39 -3.87 -18.45 17.27
CA PRO A 39 -2.95 -19.46 16.76
C PRO A 39 -1.95 -18.89 15.76
N ASN A 40 -0.71 -19.39 15.79
CA ASN A 40 0.32 -18.96 14.87
C ASN A 40 0.10 -19.56 13.47
N HIS A 41 -0.44 -18.75 12.57
CA HIS A 41 -0.55 -19.05 11.14
C HIS A 41 0.42 -18.14 10.37
N VAL A 42 1.70 -18.53 10.33
CA VAL A 42 2.82 -17.72 9.81
C VAL A 42 2.51 -17.07 8.46
N HIS A 43 2.17 -17.89 7.45
CA HIS A 43 1.83 -17.40 6.11
C HIS A 43 0.69 -16.36 6.12
N PHE A 44 -0.38 -16.65 6.86
CA PHE A 44 -1.51 -15.73 7.00
C PHE A 44 -1.11 -14.42 7.69
N LEU A 45 -0.20 -14.47 8.67
CA LEU A 45 0.28 -13.29 9.39
C LEU A 45 1.23 -12.44 8.56
N HIS A 46 2.05 -13.06 7.70
CA HIS A 46 2.79 -12.34 6.68
C HIS A 46 1.84 -11.61 5.72
N ASP A 47 0.79 -12.27 5.24
CA ASP A 47 -0.18 -11.63 4.35
C ASP A 47 -0.94 -10.50 5.04
N ALA A 48 -1.51 -10.76 6.22
CA ALA A 48 -2.18 -9.75 7.02
C ALA A 48 -1.26 -8.54 7.28
N GLY A 49 0.03 -8.81 7.55
CA GLY A 49 1.04 -7.78 7.75
C GLY A 49 1.29 -6.93 6.51
N ALA A 50 1.47 -7.56 5.35
CA ALA A 50 1.62 -6.88 4.08
C ALA A 50 0.41 -5.98 3.75
N PHE A 51 -0.82 -6.48 3.96
CA PHE A 51 -2.05 -5.71 3.74
C PHE A 51 -2.19 -4.54 4.72
N GLN A 52 -1.89 -4.74 6.01
CA GLN A 52 -1.91 -3.64 6.99
C GLN A 52 -0.88 -2.56 6.66
N MET A 53 0.35 -2.95 6.31
CA MET A 53 1.37 -2.00 5.87
C MET A 53 0.89 -1.22 4.64
N GLY A 54 0.29 -1.90 3.66
CA GLY A 54 -0.32 -1.29 2.48
C GLY A 54 -1.38 -0.23 2.80
N ILE A 55 -2.32 -0.56 3.69
CA ILE A 55 -3.35 0.37 4.17
C ILE A 55 -2.70 1.59 4.82
N GLY A 56 -1.76 1.38 5.74
CA GLY A 56 -1.06 2.47 6.43
C GLY A 56 -0.31 3.39 5.47
N MET A 57 0.40 2.83 4.48
CA MET A 57 1.09 3.60 3.45
C MET A 57 0.12 4.43 2.60
N MET A 58 -1.00 3.86 2.15
CA MET A 58 -2.02 4.60 1.40
C MET A 58 -2.60 5.76 2.21
N MET A 59 -2.84 5.56 3.51
CA MET A 59 -3.34 6.61 4.40
C MET A 59 -2.35 7.78 4.52
N ILE A 60 -1.05 7.50 4.66
CA ILE A 60 -0.02 8.56 4.67
C ILE A 60 0.08 9.23 3.31
N TRP A 61 0.10 8.48 2.21
CA TRP A 61 0.19 9.04 0.86
C TRP A 61 -1.03 9.89 0.51
N ALA A 62 -2.23 9.56 1.00
CA ALA A 62 -3.43 10.37 0.80
C ALA A 62 -3.34 11.78 1.44
N LEU A 63 -2.40 12.00 2.39
CA LEU A 63 -2.15 13.33 2.94
C LEU A 63 -1.27 14.20 2.02
N TRP A 64 -0.52 13.59 1.09
CA TRP A 64 0.43 14.28 0.20
C TRP A 64 0.01 14.27 -1.26
N TRP A 65 -0.51 13.15 -1.74
CA TRP A 65 -0.97 12.98 -3.12
C TRP A 65 -2.44 13.39 -3.23
N ARG A 66 -2.71 14.28 -4.18
CA ARG A 66 -4.08 14.77 -4.43
C ARG A 66 -4.92 13.80 -5.27
N ASP A 67 -4.28 12.87 -5.96
CA ASP A 67 -4.93 11.93 -6.86
C ASP A 67 -5.17 10.58 -6.20
N ALA A 68 -6.44 10.27 -5.91
CA ALA A 68 -6.82 9.02 -5.24
C ALA A 68 -6.45 7.78 -6.06
N VAL A 69 -6.53 7.85 -7.39
CA VAL A 69 -6.19 6.72 -8.28
C VAL A 69 -4.70 6.40 -8.19
N ALA A 70 -3.83 7.43 -8.22
CA ALA A 70 -2.40 7.24 -8.00
C ALA A 70 -2.11 6.62 -6.63
N VAL A 71 -2.76 7.10 -5.55
CA VAL A 71 -2.57 6.55 -4.19
C VAL A 71 -2.93 5.07 -4.13
N VAL A 72 -4.10 4.69 -4.67
CA VAL A 72 -4.56 3.30 -4.64
C VAL A 72 -3.66 2.39 -5.49
N LEU A 73 -3.24 2.84 -6.67
CA LEU A 73 -2.34 2.05 -7.52
C LEU A 73 -0.96 1.88 -6.88
N ALA A 74 -0.40 2.93 -6.27
CA ALA A 74 0.86 2.82 -5.52
C ALA A 74 0.73 1.87 -4.32
N GLY A 75 -0.37 1.98 -3.57
CA GLY A 75 -0.69 1.09 -2.46
C GLY A 75 -0.81 -0.36 -2.87
N PHE A 76 -1.55 -0.61 -3.96
CA PHE A 76 -1.72 -1.95 -4.51
C PHE A 76 -0.39 -2.53 -4.99
N VAL A 77 0.43 -1.76 -5.73
CA VAL A 77 1.76 -2.21 -6.17
C VAL A 77 2.60 -2.63 -4.96
N PHE A 78 2.67 -1.80 -3.91
CA PHE A 78 3.41 -2.13 -2.70
C PHE A 78 2.88 -3.42 -2.05
N THR A 79 1.60 -3.43 -1.71
CA THR A 79 0.94 -4.51 -0.97
C THR A 79 1.03 -5.84 -1.70
N ASN A 80 0.64 -5.84 -2.98
CA ASN A 80 0.54 -7.05 -3.77
C ASN A 80 1.92 -7.61 -4.14
N THR A 81 2.96 -6.77 -4.19
CA THR A 81 4.34 -7.24 -4.35
C THR A 81 4.86 -7.94 -3.09
N PHE A 82 4.58 -7.39 -1.91
CA PHE A 82 4.89 -8.07 -0.64
C PHE A 82 4.08 -9.37 -0.48
N HIS A 83 2.81 -9.37 -0.87
CA HIS A 83 2.00 -10.59 -0.87
C HIS A 83 2.57 -11.67 -1.81
N ALA A 84 3.00 -11.28 -3.02
CA ALA A 84 3.71 -12.19 -3.91
C ALA A 84 5.01 -12.73 -3.29
N TYR A 85 5.76 -11.87 -2.60
CA TYR A 85 6.96 -12.27 -1.87
C TYR A 85 6.66 -13.26 -0.75
N ASN A 86 5.60 -13.05 0.03
CA ASN A 86 5.15 -14.00 1.06
C ASN A 86 4.83 -15.36 0.46
N HIS A 87 4.07 -15.42 -0.63
CA HIS A 87 3.80 -16.68 -1.32
C HIS A 87 5.06 -17.38 -1.85
N ALA A 88 6.10 -16.63 -2.20
CA ALA A 88 7.36 -17.21 -2.62
C ALA A 88 8.19 -17.71 -1.43
N MET A 89 8.20 -16.96 -0.33
CA MET A 89 8.94 -17.24 0.89
C MET A 89 8.34 -18.42 1.67
N ASP A 90 7.02 -18.49 1.72
CA ASP A 90 6.24 -19.46 2.49
C ASP A 90 5.67 -20.59 1.62
N LEU A 91 6.25 -20.83 0.44
CA LEU A 91 5.72 -21.80 -0.53
C LEU A 91 5.65 -23.22 0.04
N ASP A 92 6.51 -23.55 1.00
CA ASP A 92 6.52 -24.82 1.72
C ASP A 92 5.39 -24.93 2.77
N MET A 93 4.73 -23.82 3.11
CA MET A 93 3.61 -23.75 4.05
C MET A 93 2.24 -23.91 3.38
N GLY A 94 2.18 -23.94 2.05
CA GLY A 94 0.95 -24.18 1.26
C GLY A 94 0.83 -23.32 0.01
N GLY A 95 -0.33 -23.41 -0.65
CA GLY A 95 -0.61 -22.66 -1.90
C GLY A 95 -0.10 -23.38 -3.16
N HIS A 96 -0.10 -22.65 -4.29
CA HIS A 96 0.41 -23.15 -5.56
C HIS A 96 1.68 -22.42 -5.99
N ALA A 97 2.59 -23.13 -6.66
CA ALA A 97 3.80 -22.55 -7.23
C ALA A 97 3.53 -21.43 -8.27
N SER A 98 2.30 -21.33 -8.78
CA SER A 98 1.85 -20.24 -9.66
C SER A 98 1.53 -18.94 -8.93
N ASP A 99 1.22 -18.98 -7.64
CA ASP A 99 0.65 -17.85 -6.90
C ASP A 99 1.58 -16.62 -6.87
N PRO A 100 2.90 -16.75 -6.56
CA PRO A 100 3.81 -15.61 -6.60
C PRO A 100 3.86 -14.92 -7.97
N TRP A 101 3.84 -15.72 -9.05
CA TRP A 101 3.94 -15.20 -10.41
C TRP A 101 2.68 -14.49 -10.86
N LEU A 102 1.51 -15.05 -10.52
CA LEU A 102 0.23 -14.42 -10.80
C LEU A 102 0.10 -13.08 -10.06
N LEU A 103 0.47 -13.06 -8.78
CA LEU A 103 0.48 -11.84 -7.98
C LEU A 103 1.47 -10.81 -8.54
N LEU A 104 2.70 -11.20 -8.87
CA LEU A 104 3.67 -10.28 -9.52
C LEU A 104 3.16 -9.72 -10.86
N ALA A 105 2.46 -10.52 -11.66
CA ALA A 105 1.85 -10.04 -12.89
C ALA A 105 0.80 -8.95 -12.62
N LEU A 106 -0.04 -9.12 -11.58
CA LEU A 106 -1.00 -8.09 -11.16
C LEU A 106 -0.30 -6.83 -10.65
N SER A 107 0.79 -6.97 -9.89
CA SER A 107 1.63 -5.83 -9.47
C SER A 107 2.19 -5.09 -10.68
N ALA A 108 2.67 -5.79 -11.71
CA ALA A 108 3.19 -5.18 -12.93
C ALA A 108 2.11 -4.40 -13.69
N ILE A 109 0.89 -4.95 -13.82
CA ILE A 109 -0.25 -4.26 -14.44
C ILE A 109 -0.58 -2.97 -13.67
N ALA A 110 -0.65 -3.04 -12.34
CA ALA A 110 -0.91 -1.87 -11.51
C ALA A 110 0.21 -0.81 -11.61
N ALA A 111 1.48 -1.24 -11.69
CA ALA A 111 2.62 -0.34 -11.86
C ALA A 111 2.58 0.38 -13.21
N VAL A 112 2.21 -0.32 -14.29
CA VAL A 112 1.97 0.31 -15.61
C VAL A 112 0.83 1.33 -15.51
N GLY A 113 -0.29 0.97 -14.87
CA GLY A 113 -1.40 1.88 -14.63
C GLY A 113 -0.98 3.14 -13.86
N LEU A 114 -0.17 2.98 -12.80
CA LEU A 114 0.36 4.08 -12.00
C LEU A 114 1.24 5.00 -12.85
N ALA A 115 2.18 4.42 -13.62
CA ALA A 115 3.09 5.18 -14.47
C ALA A 115 2.32 6.00 -15.52
N LEU A 116 1.29 5.41 -16.14
CA LEU A 116 0.42 6.11 -17.09
C LEU A 116 -0.40 7.21 -16.41
N ARG A 117 -0.96 6.95 -15.22
CA ARG A 117 -1.71 7.97 -14.46
C ARG A 117 -0.83 9.17 -14.13
N LEU A 118 0.39 8.94 -13.66
CA LEU A 118 1.33 9.99 -13.34
C LEU A 118 1.72 10.81 -14.59
N ARG A 119 1.87 10.18 -15.77
CA ARG A 119 2.09 10.91 -17.03
C ARG A 119 0.92 11.83 -17.37
N VAL A 120 -0.32 11.34 -17.27
CA VAL A 120 -1.53 12.15 -17.52
C VAL A 120 -1.58 13.36 -16.59
N LEU A 121 -1.30 13.18 -15.30
CA LEU A 121 -1.31 14.28 -14.33
C LEU A 121 -0.25 15.34 -14.66
N ARG A 122 0.96 14.93 -15.08
CA ARG A 122 2.03 15.86 -15.46
C ARG A 122 1.67 16.70 -16.69
N HIS A 123 1.03 16.09 -17.70
CA HIS A 123 0.59 16.82 -18.89
C HIS A 123 -0.46 17.88 -18.56
N ARG A 124 -1.45 17.54 -17.72
CA ARG A 124 -2.48 18.50 -17.30
C ARG A 124 -1.91 19.73 -16.59
N THR A 125 -0.96 19.53 -15.68
CA THR A 125 -0.30 20.64 -14.98
C THR A 125 0.52 21.52 -15.94
N ALA A 126 1.13 20.94 -16.97
CA ALA A 126 1.87 21.71 -17.97
C ALA A 126 0.93 22.56 -18.84
N ASP A 127 -0.20 22.00 -19.28
CA ASP A 127 -1.21 22.72 -20.07
C ASP A 127 -1.81 23.88 -19.25
N GLU A 128 -2.17 23.65 -17.98
CA GLU A 128 -2.67 24.68 -17.06
C GLU A 128 -1.68 25.85 -16.89
N SER A 129 -0.38 25.55 -16.79
CA SER A 129 0.65 26.60 -16.67
C SER A 129 0.85 27.42 -17.95
N ALA A 130 0.70 26.79 -19.12
CA ALA A 130 0.83 27.49 -20.41
C ALA A 130 -0.37 28.42 -20.66
N ASP A 131 -1.57 28.00 -20.27
CA ASP A 131 -2.77 28.83 -20.36
C ASP A 131 -2.69 30.05 -19.42
N GLU A 132 -2.15 29.90 -18.20
CA GLU A 132 -1.91 31.00 -17.27
C GLU A 132 -0.87 32.01 -17.82
N GLU A 133 0.23 31.54 -18.43
CA GLU A 133 1.23 32.41 -19.06
C GLU A 133 0.66 33.17 -20.28
N ALA A 134 -0.18 32.52 -21.07
CA ALA A 134 -0.85 33.17 -22.22
C ALA A 134 -1.91 34.20 -21.81
N ALA A 135 -2.45 34.10 -20.59
CA ALA A 135 -3.47 35.02 -20.06
C ALA A 135 -2.90 36.21 -19.27
N ALA A 136 -1.60 36.21 -18.97
CA ALA A 136 -0.88 37.26 -18.24
C ALA A 136 -0.31 38.36 -19.17
#